data_AF-A0A0C2FF90-F1
#
_entry.id   AF-A0A0C2FF90-F1
#
_cell.length_a   1.000
_cell.length_b   1.000
_cell.length_c   1.000
_cell.angle_alpha   90.00
_cell.angle_beta   90.00
_cell.angle_gamma   90.00
#
_symmetry.space_group_name_H-M   'P 1'
#
loop_
_entity.id
_entity.type
_entity.pdbx_description
1 polymer ?
#
loop_
_entity_poly.entity_id
_entity_poly.type
_entity_poly.pdbx_seq_one_letter_code
_entity_poly.pdbx_strand_id
1 'polypeptide(L)'
;MEGADNLPNGPYGTSVTLSWAMDPNRGLMLAHGMNGAPLRADHGRPLRAVVPGQIGGRSVKWLRRLIVTAEPSDNWYHYYDNKVLPTTVTPEQSADEPAWWRDERYAIYDLNVNSAIAQPQHDEVLDLASRVPDYTIRGYAYSGGGRRVTRMEVSLDGGNAWRLADVQYPEDRYRDIDVDLYGGRLDMSSRETCFCWCFWAYTLPIYELQNADSIIVRGMDEAMMCQPRDMYWSVLGMMNNPWFRVTIVKTGNQTLRFEHPTSLMSGNPGWMEKVKKAGGDLLNGRWGEISSEDIHQPPTPPLEEVNMANSDVKRIFTIDEFNEQSSQARPLFVVAGEVYDGTGYLKDHPGGAQSIQAVAASDATEEFIAILSSMT
;
A
#
# COMPACT_ATOMS: atom_id res chain seq x y z
N MET A 1 -12.76 -1.95 19.98
CA MET A 1 -12.81 -3.30 19.41
C MET A 1 -11.50 -3.99 19.72
N GLU A 2 -11.53 -5.23 20.21
CA GLU A 2 -10.33 -6.01 20.56
C GLU A 2 -10.40 -7.40 19.92
N GLY A 3 -9.29 -7.84 19.31
CA GLY A 3 -9.11 -9.16 18.73
C GLY A 3 -8.76 -10.23 19.77
N ALA A 4 -8.68 -11.48 19.31
CA ALA A 4 -8.28 -12.64 20.11
C ALA A 4 -6.83 -13.08 19.85
N ASP A 5 -6.12 -12.37 18.98
CA ASP A 5 -4.72 -12.58 18.68
C ASP A 5 -3.81 -12.25 19.87
N ASN A 6 -2.59 -12.74 19.82
CA ASN A 6 -1.58 -12.52 20.85
C ASN A 6 -0.31 -11.99 20.18
N LEU A 7 -0.23 -10.68 20.06
CA LEU A 7 0.92 -9.97 19.49
C LEU A 7 1.87 -9.51 20.61
N PRO A 8 3.10 -9.06 20.29
CA PRO A 8 4.09 -8.67 21.31
C PRO A 8 3.62 -7.61 22.30
N ASN A 9 2.74 -6.70 21.88
CA ASN A 9 2.18 -5.64 22.73
C ASN A 9 0.74 -5.94 23.21
N GLY A 10 0.36 -7.22 23.27
CA GLY A 10 -0.97 -7.68 23.65
C GLY A 10 -1.90 -7.93 22.45
N PRO A 11 -3.20 -8.19 22.69
CA PRO A 11 -4.16 -8.38 21.60
C PRO A 11 -4.32 -7.10 20.78
N TYR A 12 -4.54 -7.25 19.47
CA TYR A 12 -4.79 -6.09 18.62
C TYR A 12 -6.09 -5.41 19.03
N GLY A 13 -6.04 -4.09 19.22
CA GLY A 13 -7.21 -3.30 19.60
C GLY A 13 -7.17 -1.91 19.01
N THR A 14 -8.34 -1.40 18.66
CA THR A 14 -8.54 -0.02 18.17
C THR A 14 -10.01 0.38 18.32
N SER A 15 -10.36 1.59 17.92
CA SER A 15 -11.71 2.15 18.04
C SER A 15 -12.18 2.79 16.74
N VAL A 16 -13.49 2.95 16.65
CA VAL A 16 -14.20 3.79 15.69
C VAL A 16 -15.17 4.68 16.47
N THR A 17 -15.61 5.79 15.89
CA THR A 17 -16.57 6.66 16.59
C THR A 17 -17.93 5.97 16.74
N LEU A 18 -18.58 6.19 17.89
CA LEU A 18 -19.88 5.58 18.16
C LEU A 18 -20.96 6.06 17.17
N SER A 19 -20.94 7.33 16.79
CA SER A 19 -21.89 7.88 15.82
C SER A 19 -21.79 7.20 14.46
N TRP A 20 -20.59 6.86 13.98
CA TRP A 20 -20.44 6.11 12.73
C TRP A 20 -20.88 4.66 12.87
N ALA A 21 -20.64 4.01 14.01
CA ALA A 21 -21.13 2.66 14.26
C ALA A 21 -22.67 2.56 14.29
N MET A 22 -23.33 3.66 14.67
CA MET A 22 -24.79 3.76 14.71
C MET A 22 -25.40 4.31 13.41
N ASP A 23 -24.58 4.78 12.46
CA ASP A 23 -25.06 5.35 11.20
C ASP A 23 -25.24 4.24 10.15
N PRO A 24 -26.49 3.94 9.71
CA PRO A 24 -26.72 2.93 8.68
C PRO A 24 -26.03 3.27 7.37
N ASN A 25 -25.78 4.55 7.07
CA ASN A 25 -25.05 4.96 5.86
C ASN A 25 -23.55 4.69 5.92
N ARG A 26 -22.99 4.31 7.07
CA ARG A 26 -21.57 3.92 7.20
C ARG A 26 -21.34 2.43 6.99
N GLY A 27 -22.38 1.61 7.12
CA GLY A 27 -22.33 0.18 6.78
C GLY A 27 -21.41 -0.68 7.61
N LEU A 28 -21.09 -0.28 8.84
CA LEU A 28 -20.26 -1.09 9.74
C LEU A 28 -20.95 -2.42 10.03
N MET A 29 -20.18 -3.51 9.95
CA MET A 29 -20.72 -4.86 10.11
C MET A 29 -19.80 -5.77 10.92
N LEU A 30 -20.40 -6.77 11.56
CA LEU A 30 -19.70 -7.94 12.05
C LEU A 30 -19.86 -9.06 11.04
N ALA A 31 -18.78 -9.39 10.34
CA ALA A 31 -18.79 -10.39 9.28
C ALA A 31 -18.32 -11.74 9.81
N HIS A 32 -19.05 -12.80 9.48
CA HIS A 32 -18.67 -14.21 9.73
C HIS A 32 -18.38 -14.99 8.43
N GLY A 33 -18.56 -14.35 7.28
CA GLY A 33 -18.28 -14.90 5.96
C GLY A 33 -17.77 -13.84 4.99
N MET A 34 -17.14 -14.30 3.91
CA MET A 34 -16.63 -13.49 2.82
C MET A 34 -16.84 -14.26 1.51
N ASN A 35 -17.46 -13.62 0.52
CA ASN A 35 -17.75 -14.22 -0.80
C ASN A 35 -18.51 -15.57 -0.71
N GLY A 36 -19.52 -15.65 0.16
CA GLY A 36 -20.35 -16.84 0.33
C GLY A 36 -19.73 -17.98 1.12
N ALA A 37 -18.48 -17.86 1.56
CA ALA A 37 -17.79 -18.85 2.37
C ALA A 37 -17.56 -18.34 3.81
N PRO A 38 -17.42 -19.23 4.82
CA PRO A 38 -16.92 -18.85 6.13
C PRO A 38 -15.56 -18.15 6.03
N LEU A 39 -15.27 -17.23 6.95
CA LEU A 39 -13.98 -16.55 6.99
C LEU A 39 -12.82 -17.56 7.07
N ARG A 40 -11.76 -17.31 6.30
CA ARG A 40 -10.46 -17.98 6.46
C ARG A 40 -9.76 -17.47 7.73
N ALA A 41 -8.81 -18.24 8.25
CA ALA A 41 -8.03 -17.86 9.44
C ALA A 41 -7.42 -16.46 9.30
N ASP A 42 -6.72 -16.20 8.19
CA ASP A 42 -6.06 -14.91 7.91
C ASP A 42 -7.04 -13.72 7.81
N HIS A 43 -8.32 -14.03 7.56
CA HIS A 43 -9.39 -13.05 7.39
C HIS A 43 -10.25 -12.92 8.65
N GLY A 44 -9.83 -13.47 9.79
CA GLY A 44 -10.45 -13.23 11.09
C GLY A 44 -11.49 -14.27 11.52
N ARG A 45 -11.41 -15.51 11.03
CA ARG A 45 -12.31 -16.60 11.47
C ARG A 45 -12.39 -16.70 13.01
N PRO A 46 -13.57 -16.82 13.63
CA PRO A 46 -14.89 -16.94 12.99
C PRO A 46 -15.61 -15.61 12.73
N LEU A 47 -15.11 -14.50 13.29
CA LEU A 47 -15.81 -13.22 13.27
C LEU A 47 -14.82 -12.06 13.19
N ARG A 48 -15.12 -11.06 12.36
CA ARG A 48 -14.37 -9.81 12.29
C ARG A 48 -15.31 -8.61 12.25
N ALA A 49 -14.79 -7.44 12.60
CA ALA A 49 -15.39 -6.19 12.15
C ALA A 49 -14.99 -5.92 10.68
N VAL A 50 -15.90 -5.30 9.93
CA VAL A 50 -15.64 -4.67 8.63
C VAL A 50 -16.20 -3.25 8.70
N VAL A 51 -15.33 -2.28 8.45
CA VAL A 51 -15.62 -0.85 8.55
C VAL A 51 -15.42 -0.21 7.18
N PRO A 52 -16.49 -0.10 6.36
CA PRO A 52 -16.39 0.42 5.02
C PRO A 52 -15.88 1.87 4.97
N GLY A 53 -15.10 2.20 3.93
CA GLY A 53 -14.53 3.53 3.73
C GLY A 53 -13.39 3.92 4.68
N GLN A 54 -13.00 3.04 5.61
CA GLN A 54 -11.86 3.24 6.52
C GLN A 54 -10.70 2.31 6.20
N ILE A 55 -9.52 2.62 6.75
CA ILE A 55 -8.36 1.74 6.65
C ILE A 55 -8.63 0.34 7.25
N GLY A 56 -7.95 -0.66 6.71
CA GLY A 56 -8.04 -2.05 7.17
C GLY A 56 -7.75 -2.23 8.67
N GLY A 57 -6.88 -1.40 9.25
CA GLY A 57 -6.56 -1.41 10.68
C GLY A 57 -7.79 -1.24 11.59
N ARG A 58 -8.83 -0.52 11.17
CA ARG A 58 -10.07 -0.39 11.97
C ARG A 58 -11.01 -1.59 11.86
N SER A 59 -10.78 -2.49 10.90
CA SER A 59 -11.55 -3.71 10.69
C SER A 59 -10.97 -4.89 11.47
N VAL A 60 -11.07 -4.85 12.81
CA VAL A 60 -10.47 -5.82 13.74
C VAL A 60 -10.86 -7.27 13.41
N LYS A 61 -9.85 -8.13 13.20
CA LYS A 61 -9.98 -9.57 12.97
C LYS A 61 -10.07 -10.35 14.29
N TRP A 62 -10.60 -11.57 14.22
CA TRP A 62 -10.72 -12.47 15.38
C TRP A 62 -11.42 -11.78 16.56
N LEU A 63 -12.51 -11.07 16.27
CA LEU A 63 -13.14 -10.12 17.19
C LEU A 63 -13.58 -10.83 18.48
N ARG A 64 -13.15 -10.30 19.62
CA ARG A 64 -13.42 -10.85 20.94
C ARG A 64 -14.20 -9.92 21.85
N ARG A 65 -13.94 -8.60 21.79
CA ARG A 65 -14.61 -7.61 22.64
C ARG A 65 -15.05 -6.38 21.86
N LEU A 66 -16.24 -5.90 22.21
CA LEU A 66 -16.74 -4.56 21.90
C LEU A 66 -16.88 -3.81 23.21
N ILE A 67 -16.22 -2.67 23.31
CA ILE A 67 -16.20 -1.82 24.51
C ILE A 67 -16.69 -0.45 24.07
N VAL A 68 -17.76 0.04 24.71
CA VAL A 68 -18.26 1.40 24.52
C VAL A 68 -17.62 2.26 25.59
N THR A 69 -16.94 3.32 25.16
CA THR A 69 -16.17 4.22 26.03
C THR A 69 -16.31 5.66 25.50
N ALA A 70 -16.07 6.64 26.38
CA ALA A 70 -16.10 8.06 26.02
C ALA A 70 -14.86 8.49 25.21
N GLU A 71 -13.73 7.81 25.43
CA GLU A 71 -12.44 8.14 24.83
C GLU A 71 -12.04 7.13 23.73
N PRO A 72 -11.15 7.51 22.80
CA PRO A 72 -10.50 6.56 21.88
C PRO A 72 -9.82 5.40 22.60
N SER A 73 -9.55 4.33 21.86
CA SER A 73 -8.88 3.15 22.42
C SER A 73 -7.50 3.52 22.98
N ASP A 74 -7.21 3.04 24.18
CA ASP A 74 -5.89 3.14 24.81
C ASP A 74 -4.95 1.98 24.46
N ASN A 75 -5.34 1.13 23.50
CA ASN A 75 -4.55 0.00 23.06
C ASN A 75 -3.26 0.46 22.38
N TRP A 76 -2.17 -0.25 22.60
CA TRP A 76 -0.85 0.08 22.02
C TRP A 76 -0.90 0.26 20.50
N TYR A 77 -1.60 -0.63 19.79
CA TYR A 77 -1.74 -0.59 18.33
C TYR A 77 -2.64 0.55 17.80
N HIS A 78 -3.43 1.18 18.67
CA HIS A 78 -4.17 2.39 18.32
C HIS A 78 -3.27 3.63 18.34
N TYR A 79 -2.30 3.67 19.27
CA TYR A 79 -1.35 4.78 19.38
C TYR A 79 -0.20 4.70 18.39
N TYR A 80 0.52 3.58 18.36
CA TYR A 80 1.83 3.46 17.71
C TYR A 80 1.79 2.88 16.29
N ASP A 81 0.60 2.76 15.71
CA ASP A 81 0.40 2.29 14.35
C ASP A 81 -0.81 3.02 13.73
N ASN A 82 -0.95 2.97 12.41
CA ASN A 82 -2.09 3.54 11.68
C ASN A 82 -2.26 5.06 11.89
N LYS A 83 -1.15 5.81 11.82
CA LYS A 83 -1.12 7.28 11.91
C LYS A 83 -0.34 7.91 10.76
N VAL A 84 -0.76 9.11 10.34
CA VAL A 84 0.02 9.99 9.45
C VAL A 84 0.53 11.15 10.28
N LEU A 85 1.79 11.05 10.73
CA LEU A 85 2.44 12.11 11.48
C LEU A 85 2.83 13.28 10.56
N PRO A 86 2.98 14.52 11.09
CA PRO A 86 3.41 15.66 10.30
C PRO A 86 4.76 15.41 9.58
N THR A 87 4.91 15.93 8.36
CA THR A 87 6.12 15.73 7.52
C THR A 87 7.42 16.20 8.16
N THR A 88 7.35 17.08 9.15
CA THR A 88 8.52 17.60 9.88
C THR A 88 9.01 16.65 10.98
N VAL A 89 8.23 15.63 11.34
CA VAL A 89 8.58 14.66 12.38
C VAL A 89 9.46 13.58 11.78
N THR A 90 10.68 13.46 12.29
CA THR A 90 11.60 12.39 11.85
C THR A 90 11.31 11.06 12.58
N PRO A 91 11.80 9.93 12.05
CA PRO A 91 11.73 8.65 12.76
C PRO A 91 12.31 8.73 14.18
N GLU A 92 13.46 9.38 14.36
CA GLU A 92 14.13 9.56 15.66
C GLU A 92 13.27 10.35 16.63
N GLN A 93 12.73 11.49 16.18
CA GLN A 93 11.83 12.31 17.01
C GLN A 93 10.57 11.52 17.42
N SER A 94 9.98 10.76 16.48
CA SER A 94 8.81 9.96 16.78
C SER A 94 9.09 8.84 17.79
N ALA A 95 10.32 8.31 17.83
CA ALA A 95 10.74 7.30 18.79
C ALA A 95 10.97 7.89 20.19
N ASP A 96 11.58 9.08 20.26
CA ASP A 96 11.94 9.74 21.52
C ASP A 96 10.76 10.47 22.18
N GLU A 97 9.74 10.86 21.40
CA GLU A 97 8.61 11.68 21.87
C GLU A 97 7.25 10.95 21.71
N PRO A 98 6.80 10.17 22.71
CA PRO A 98 5.54 9.43 22.67
C PRO A 98 4.27 10.27 22.44
N ALA A 99 4.35 11.59 22.63
CA ALA A 99 3.23 12.51 22.46
C ALA A 99 2.74 12.55 21.00
N TRP A 100 3.63 12.38 20.01
CA TRP A 100 3.25 12.34 18.58
C TRP A 100 2.23 11.23 18.29
N TRP A 101 2.32 10.11 18.98
CA TRP A 101 1.46 8.95 18.78
C TRP A 101 0.10 9.07 19.50
N ARG A 102 -0.01 9.97 20.47
CA ARG A 102 -1.21 10.12 21.31
C ARG A 102 -2.18 11.19 20.84
N ASP A 103 -1.80 11.97 19.84
CA ASP A 103 -2.70 12.93 19.22
C ASP A 103 -3.62 12.24 18.20
N GLU A 104 -4.93 12.36 18.40
CA GLU A 104 -5.92 11.76 17.51
C GLU A 104 -6.05 12.46 16.16
N ARG A 105 -5.53 13.69 16.03
CA ARG A 105 -5.53 14.40 14.73
C ARG A 105 -4.70 13.67 13.67
N TYR A 106 -3.79 12.80 14.10
CA TYR A 106 -2.94 12.00 13.20
C TYR A 106 -3.46 10.57 13.03
N ALA A 107 -4.47 10.15 13.80
CA ALA A 107 -5.04 8.81 13.71
C ALA A 107 -5.83 8.65 12.41
N ILE A 108 -5.55 7.59 11.66
CA ILE A 108 -6.23 7.34 10.40
C ILE A 108 -7.58 6.66 10.67
N TYR A 109 -8.63 7.18 10.04
CA TYR A 109 -9.95 6.55 10.01
C TYR A 109 -10.38 6.37 8.55
N ASP A 110 -11.10 7.34 7.99
CA ASP A 110 -11.50 7.33 6.58
C ASP A 110 -10.27 7.37 5.65
N LEU A 111 -10.32 6.58 4.57
CA LEU A 111 -9.34 6.64 3.50
C LEU A 111 -9.35 8.02 2.80
N ASN A 112 -8.23 8.39 2.19
CA ASN A 112 -8.15 9.50 1.24
C ASN A 112 -8.52 8.99 -0.16
N VAL A 113 -8.74 9.92 -1.09
CA VAL A 113 -8.86 9.56 -2.51
C VAL A 113 -7.52 9.04 -3.01
N ASN A 114 -7.53 7.91 -3.70
CA ASN A 114 -6.35 7.32 -4.29
C ASN A 114 -6.69 6.65 -5.63
N SER A 115 -5.70 6.55 -6.51
CA SER A 115 -5.82 5.87 -7.79
C SER A 115 -4.48 5.31 -8.24
N ALA A 116 -4.53 4.23 -9.00
CA ALA A 116 -3.36 3.60 -9.57
C ALA A 116 -3.63 3.15 -11.01
N ILE A 117 -2.58 3.15 -11.81
CA ILE A 117 -2.58 2.58 -13.16
C ILE A 117 -2.33 1.08 -13.00
N ALA A 118 -3.12 0.25 -13.65
CA ALA A 118 -2.94 -1.20 -13.71
C ALA A 118 -2.56 -1.68 -15.12
N GLN A 119 -2.94 -0.93 -16.15
CA GLN A 119 -2.52 -1.12 -17.53
C GLN A 119 -2.07 0.21 -18.12
N PRO A 120 -0.84 0.30 -18.67
CA PRO A 120 0.11 -0.79 -18.91
C PRO A 120 0.66 -1.43 -17.63
N GLN A 121 1.02 -2.72 -17.69
CA GLN A 121 1.67 -3.42 -16.60
C GLN A 121 3.15 -3.00 -16.48
N HIS A 122 3.75 -3.27 -15.32
CA HIS A 122 5.20 -3.14 -15.18
C HIS A 122 5.91 -4.07 -16.18
N ASP A 123 6.90 -3.54 -16.89
CA ASP A 123 7.64 -4.21 -17.97
C ASP A 123 6.81 -4.64 -19.18
N GLU A 124 5.55 -4.21 -19.29
CA GLU A 124 4.78 -4.40 -20.52
C GLU A 124 5.51 -3.72 -21.69
N VAL A 125 5.64 -4.45 -22.81
CA VAL A 125 6.25 -3.96 -24.05
C VAL A 125 5.19 -3.80 -25.11
N LEU A 126 5.02 -2.57 -25.60
CA LEU A 126 4.16 -2.23 -26.71
C LEU A 126 5.00 -2.09 -27.98
N ASP A 127 4.70 -2.93 -28.99
CA ASP A 127 5.30 -2.87 -30.32
C ASP A 127 4.61 -1.79 -31.17
N LEU A 128 5.38 -0.77 -31.59
CA LEU A 128 4.91 0.33 -32.44
C LEU A 128 4.63 -0.10 -33.88
N ALA A 129 5.13 -1.27 -34.31
CA ALA A 129 4.76 -1.88 -35.59
C ALA A 129 3.41 -2.63 -35.54
N SER A 130 2.79 -2.73 -34.36
CA SER A 130 1.47 -3.33 -34.20
C SER A 130 0.44 -2.65 -35.08
N ARG A 131 -0.48 -3.44 -35.66
CA ARG A 131 -1.61 -2.94 -36.44
C ARG A 131 -2.74 -2.37 -35.58
N VAL A 132 -2.63 -2.48 -34.25
CA VAL A 132 -3.61 -1.91 -33.32
C VAL A 132 -3.32 -0.41 -33.22
N PRO A 133 -4.25 0.48 -33.61
CA PRO A 133 -3.99 1.92 -33.66
C PRO A 133 -4.01 2.58 -32.28
N ASP A 134 -4.76 1.98 -31.34
CA ASP A 134 -5.08 2.56 -30.05
C ASP A 134 -4.61 1.68 -28.90
N TYR A 135 -4.30 2.31 -27.78
CA TYR A 135 -4.02 1.65 -26.51
C TYR A 135 -5.07 2.07 -25.48
N THR A 136 -5.46 1.18 -24.57
CA THR A 136 -6.36 1.53 -23.46
C THR A 136 -5.61 1.47 -22.14
N ILE A 137 -5.37 2.65 -21.56
CA ILE A 137 -4.85 2.78 -20.19
C ILE A 137 -5.99 2.44 -19.23
N ARG A 138 -5.72 1.63 -18.21
CA ARG A 138 -6.73 1.24 -17.21
C ARG A 138 -6.17 1.28 -15.81
N GLY A 139 -7.07 1.43 -14.85
CA GLY A 139 -6.73 1.34 -13.45
C GLY A 139 -7.95 1.26 -12.56
N TYR A 140 -7.70 1.47 -11.28
CA TYR A 140 -8.74 1.58 -10.27
C TYR A 140 -8.55 2.86 -9.46
N ALA A 141 -9.61 3.26 -8.78
CA ALA A 141 -9.58 4.36 -7.82
C ALA A 141 -10.55 4.06 -6.66
N TYR A 142 -10.26 4.63 -5.50
CA TYR A 142 -11.10 4.54 -4.31
C TYR A 142 -11.05 5.85 -3.52
N SER A 143 -12.02 6.07 -2.64
CA SER A 143 -11.98 7.12 -1.61
C SER A 143 -12.57 6.58 -0.32
N GLY A 144 -12.34 7.28 0.79
CA GLY A 144 -12.86 6.92 2.10
C GLY A 144 -14.20 7.53 2.44
N GLY A 145 -14.72 7.15 3.61
CA GLY A 145 -15.93 7.72 4.19
C GLY A 145 -17.20 7.58 3.35
N GLY A 146 -17.22 6.68 2.38
CA GLY A 146 -18.34 6.51 1.45
C GLY A 146 -18.36 7.51 0.29
N ARG A 147 -17.31 8.31 0.10
CA ARG A 147 -17.28 9.34 -0.94
C ARG A 147 -17.07 8.75 -2.32
N ARG A 148 -17.88 9.17 -3.29
CA ARG A 148 -17.72 8.76 -4.68
C ARG A 148 -16.48 9.41 -5.31
N VAL A 149 -15.65 8.62 -6.00
CA VAL A 149 -14.67 9.17 -6.95
C VAL A 149 -15.44 9.65 -8.18
N THR A 150 -15.50 10.95 -8.40
CA THR A 150 -16.34 11.56 -9.45
C THR A 150 -15.58 11.79 -10.74
N ARG A 151 -14.24 11.87 -10.66
CA ARG A 151 -13.41 12.23 -11.80
C ARG A 151 -12.06 11.54 -11.76
N MET A 152 -11.71 10.94 -12.88
CA MET A 152 -10.39 10.38 -13.16
C MET A 152 -9.75 11.14 -14.32
N GLU A 153 -8.55 11.65 -14.10
CA GLU A 153 -7.82 12.43 -15.10
C GLU A 153 -6.48 11.78 -15.41
N VAL A 154 -6.16 11.68 -16.70
CA VAL A 154 -4.91 11.14 -17.21
C VAL A 154 -4.11 12.25 -17.89
N SER A 155 -2.82 12.32 -17.59
CA SER A 155 -1.86 13.24 -18.20
C SER A 155 -0.73 12.46 -18.87
N LEU A 156 -0.25 12.99 -19.99
CA LEU A 156 0.90 12.47 -20.75
C LEU A 156 2.08 13.46 -20.84
N ASP A 157 1.93 14.65 -20.24
CA ASP A 157 2.86 15.78 -20.39
C ASP A 157 3.34 16.33 -19.04
N GLY A 158 3.49 15.45 -18.05
CA GLY A 158 3.99 15.82 -16.71
C GLY A 158 2.97 16.48 -15.79
N GLY A 159 1.69 16.49 -16.17
CA GLY A 159 0.58 17.06 -15.40
C GLY A 159 0.17 18.46 -15.86
N ASN A 160 0.61 18.89 -17.05
CA ASN A 160 0.29 20.20 -17.61
C ASN A 160 -1.11 20.21 -18.24
N ALA A 161 -1.47 19.15 -18.96
CA ALA A 161 -2.80 18.95 -19.51
C ALA A 161 -3.40 17.61 -19.07
N TRP A 162 -4.72 17.59 -18.91
CA TRP A 162 -5.46 16.46 -18.35
C TRP A 162 -6.59 16.05 -19.28
N ARG A 163 -6.75 14.74 -19.47
CA ARG A 163 -7.87 14.14 -20.20
C ARG A 163 -8.77 13.37 -19.24
N LEU A 164 -10.07 13.47 -19.47
CA LEU A 164 -11.06 12.78 -18.67
C LEU A 164 -11.12 11.30 -19.07
N ALA A 165 -10.98 10.41 -18.10
CA ALA A 165 -11.16 8.97 -18.28
C ALA A 165 -12.61 8.56 -17.99
N ASP A 166 -13.07 7.50 -18.64
CA ASP A 166 -14.37 6.88 -18.34
C ASP A 166 -14.27 6.12 -17.02
N VAL A 167 -15.23 6.31 -16.13
CA VAL A 167 -15.30 5.64 -14.83
C VAL A 167 -16.48 4.67 -14.80
N GLN A 168 -16.20 3.45 -14.34
CA GLN A 168 -17.18 2.40 -14.12
C GLN A 168 -17.30 2.12 -12.63
N TYR A 169 -18.54 2.06 -12.14
CA TYR A 169 -18.87 1.83 -10.74
C TYR A 169 -19.61 0.49 -10.59
N PRO A 170 -18.92 -0.66 -10.46
CA PRO A 170 -19.58 -1.95 -10.31
C PRO A 170 -20.54 -2.02 -9.11
N GLU A 171 -20.27 -1.24 -8.06
CA GLU A 171 -21.14 -1.11 -6.88
C GLU A 171 -22.56 -0.67 -7.24
N ASP A 172 -22.73 0.20 -8.24
CA ASP A 172 -24.06 0.71 -8.61
C ASP A 172 -24.95 -0.40 -9.21
N ARG A 173 -24.36 -1.43 -9.82
CA ARG A 173 -25.11 -2.63 -10.26
C ARG A 173 -25.78 -3.35 -9.09
N TYR A 174 -25.18 -3.29 -7.91
CA TYR A 174 -25.73 -3.84 -6.67
C TYR A 174 -26.74 -2.89 -6.02
N ARG A 175 -26.60 -1.57 -6.24
CA ARG A 175 -27.58 -0.56 -5.82
C ARG A 175 -28.91 -0.68 -6.59
N ASP A 176 -28.84 -1.05 -7.87
CA ASP A 176 -29.98 -1.14 -8.78
C ASP A 176 -30.82 -2.43 -8.63
N ILE A 177 -30.41 -3.38 -7.78
CA ILE A 177 -31.08 -4.69 -7.68
C ILE A 177 -31.60 -5.04 -6.29
N ASP A 178 -32.83 -5.55 -6.29
CA ASP A 178 -33.62 -6.06 -5.17
C ASP A 178 -33.21 -7.46 -4.65
N VAL A 179 -32.02 -7.73 -4.08
CA VAL A 179 -31.50 -9.13 -3.99
C VAL A 179 -31.09 -9.63 -2.59
N ASP A 180 -31.34 -10.93 -2.35
CA ASP A 180 -30.75 -11.70 -1.23
C ASP A 180 -29.51 -12.46 -1.71
N LEU A 181 -28.40 -12.32 -0.99
CA LEU A 181 -27.16 -13.05 -1.27
C LEU A 181 -26.63 -13.70 0.00
N TYR A 182 -26.31 -15.00 -0.10
CA TYR A 182 -25.69 -15.78 0.98
C TYR A 182 -26.45 -15.73 2.33
N GLY A 183 -27.78 -15.59 2.28
CA GLY A 183 -28.63 -15.52 3.47
C GLY A 183 -28.76 -14.13 4.10
N GLY A 184 -28.21 -13.07 3.48
CA GLY A 184 -28.41 -11.68 3.87
C GLY A 184 -29.10 -10.86 2.78
N ARG A 185 -29.95 -9.90 3.18
CA ARG A 185 -30.50 -8.88 2.27
C ARG A 185 -29.41 -7.87 1.95
N LEU A 186 -29.22 -7.57 0.67
CA LEU A 186 -28.36 -6.46 0.29
C LEU A 186 -29.07 -5.13 0.61
N ASP A 187 -28.45 -4.28 1.44
CA ASP A 187 -29.03 -3.02 1.92
C ASP A 187 -28.35 -1.79 1.30
N MET A 188 -28.12 -1.86 -0.02
CA MET A 188 -27.43 -0.82 -0.79
C MET A 188 -28.36 0.16 -1.50
N SER A 189 -29.58 -0.26 -1.85
CA SER A 189 -30.51 0.48 -2.72
C SER A 189 -30.94 1.84 -2.15
N SER A 190 -30.92 2.02 -0.83
CA SER A 190 -31.27 3.28 -0.16
C SER A 190 -30.06 4.13 0.23
N ARG A 191 -28.84 3.67 -0.07
CA ARG A 191 -27.60 4.37 0.31
C ARG A 191 -27.10 5.17 -0.87
N GLU A 192 -26.49 6.31 -0.61
CA GLU A 192 -25.75 7.11 -1.62
C GLU A 192 -24.24 6.92 -1.50
N THR A 193 -23.79 6.28 -0.42
CA THR A 193 -22.37 6.01 -0.18
C THR A 193 -21.80 5.02 -1.19
N CYS A 194 -20.50 5.18 -1.45
CA CYS A 194 -19.67 4.31 -2.27
C CYS A 194 -18.56 3.70 -1.42
N PHE A 195 -18.68 2.42 -1.11
CA PHE A 195 -17.71 1.69 -0.29
C PHE A 195 -16.70 0.90 -1.11
N CYS A 196 -17.02 0.65 -2.37
CA CYS A 196 -16.17 -0.12 -3.26
C CYS A 196 -15.32 0.81 -4.13
N TRP A 197 -14.17 0.30 -4.56
CA TRP A 197 -13.42 0.91 -5.64
C TRP A 197 -14.24 1.03 -6.93
N CYS A 198 -13.82 1.95 -7.79
CA CYS A 198 -14.26 2.08 -9.17
C CYS A 198 -13.11 1.73 -10.11
N PHE A 199 -13.45 1.43 -11.36
CA PHE A 199 -12.48 1.16 -12.42
C PHE A 199 -12.53 2.30 -13.42
N TRP A 200 -11.40 2.65 -14.01
CA TRP A 200 -11.35 3.68 -15.02
C TRP A 200 -10.57 3.22 -16.25
N ALA A 201 -10.92 3.79 -17.40
CA ALA A 201 -10.25 3.52 -18.66
C ALA A 201 -10.15 4.79 -19.51
N TYR A 202 -9.02 4.92 -20.21
CA TYR A 202 -8.81 5.98 -21.19
C TYR A 202 -8.14 5.38 -22.43
N THR A 203 -8.82 5.47 -23.58
CA THR A 203 -8.31 4.96 -24.86
C THR A 203 -7.73 6.10 -25.67
N LEU A 204 -6.55 5.91 -26.23
CA LEU A 204 -5.82 6.91 -26.99
C LEU A 204 -5.02 6.27 -28.13
N PRO A 205 -4.69 7.05 -29.17
CA PRO A 205 -3.78 6.59 -30.22
C PRO A 205 -2.38 6.29 -29.69
N ILE A 206 -1.74 5.22 -30.18
CA ILE A 206 -0.39 4.82 -29.75
C ILE A 206 0.66 5.91 -29.98
N TYR A 207 0.52 6.73 -31.04
CA TYR A 207 1.49 7.79 -31.33
C TYR A 207 1.58 8.82 -30.19
N GLU A 208 0.53 8.97 -29.38
CA GLU A 208 0.58 9.89 -28.23
C GLU A 208 1.46 9.33 -27.11
N LEU A 209 1.42 8.01 -26.87
CA LEU A 209 2.34 7.33 -25.96
C LEU A 209 3.78 7.39 -26.46
N GLN A 210 3.99 7.31 -27.79
CA GLN A 210 5.31 7.46 -28.39
C GLN A 210 5.93 8.84 -28.12
N ASN A 211 5.10 9.88 -28.03
CA ASN A 211 5.52 11.25 -27.77
C ASN A 211 5.53 11.63 -26.28
N ALA A 212 5.07 10.74 -25.41
CA ALA A 212 5.05 10.94 -23.97
C ALA A 212 6.28 10.30 -23.30
N ASP A 213 6.63 10.80 -22.12
CA ASP A 213 7.68 10.21 -21.27
C ASP A 213 7.10 9.51 -20.04
N SER A 214 5.85 9.79 -19.70
CA SER A 214 5.13 9.13 -18.62
C SER A 214 3.62 9.21 -18.80
N ILE A 215 2.92 8.31 -18.12
CA ILE A 215 1.48 8.34 -17.91
C ILE A 215 1.27 8.68 -16.44
N ILE A 216 0.48 9.70 -16.16
CA ILE A 216 0.14 10.14 -14.80
C ILE A 216 -1.37 10.07 -14.64
N VAL A 217 -1.83 9.57 -13.50
CA VAL A 217 -3.25 9.58 -13.14
C VAL A 217 -3.48 10.27 -11.79
N ARG A 218 -4.61 10.97 -11.69
CA ARG A 218 -5.16 11.46 -10.42
C ARG A 218 -6.66 11.27 -10.35
N GLY A 219 -7.15 10.99 -9.15
CA GLY A 219 -8.57 10.97 -8.80
C GLY A 219 -9.00 12.22 -8.03
N MET A 220 -10.26 12.61 -8.23
CA MET A 220 -10.98 13.56 -7.39
C MET A 220 -12.30 12.95 -6.91
N ASP A 221 -12.61 13.15 -5.63
CA ASP A 221 -13.88 12.71 -5.04
C ASP A 221 -14.97 13.80 -5.07
N GLU A 222 -16.17 13.45 -4.65
CA GLU A 222 -17.33 14.35 -4.63
C GLU A 222 -17.19 15.54 -3.68
N ALA A 223 -16.23 15.51 -2.74
CA ALA A 223 -15.89 16.65 -1.90
C ALA A 223 -14.90 17.61 -2.59
N MET A 224 -14.60 17.37 -3.88
CA MET A 224 -13.60 18.10 -4.68
C MET A 224 -12.18 17.96 -4.14
N MET A 225 -11.91 16.93 -3.32
CA MET A 225 -10.57 16.63 -2.85
C MET A 225 -9.83 15.85 -3.94
N CYS A 226 -8.68 16.36 -4.35
CA CYS A 226 -7.84 15.79 -5.39
C CYS A 226 -6.59 15.14 -4.78
N GLN A 227 -6.07 14.08 -5.39
CA GLN A 227 -4.73 13.59 -5.09
C GLN A 227 -3.69 14.71 -5.28
N PRO A 228 -2.74 14.89 -4.34
CA PRO A 228 -1.70 15.90 -4.45
C PRO A 228 -0.67 15.51 -5.51
N ARG A 229 0.05 16.51 -6.03
CA ARG A 229 1.26 16.27 -6.82
C ARG A 229 2.40 15.81 -5.91
N ASP A 230 2.62 16.58 -4.86
CA ASP A 230 3.74 16.40 -3.96
C ASP A 230 3.48 15.28 -2.96
N MET A 231 4.52 14.52 -2.64
CA MET A 231 4.44 13.43 -1.69
C MET A 231 4.37 13.99 -0.26
N TYR A 232 3.38 13.53 0.52
CA TYR A 232 3.34 13.74 1.96
C TYR A 232 4.11 12.60 2.64
N TRP A 233 5.43 12.70 2.68
CA TRP A 233 6.25 11.69 3.36
C TRP A 233 6.08 11.81 4.87
N SER A 234 5.75 10.70 5.53
CA SER A 234 5.60 10.60 6.98
C SER A 234 6.27 9.34 7.49
N VAL A 235 6.54 9.27 8.79
CA VAL A 235 7.30 8.19 9.45
C VAL A 235 6.85 6.78 9.05
N LEU A 236 5.55 6.52 8.93
CA LEU A 236 5.03 5.18 8.58
C LEU A 236 4.72 5.02 7.07
N GLY A 237 4.91 6.06 6.26
CA GLY A 237 4.60 6.05 4.82
C GLY A 237 3.12 5.76 4.48
N MET A 238 2.22 5.84 5.47
CA MET A 238 0.81 5.48 5.30
C MET A 238 0.04 6.56 4.55
N MET A 239 -1.07 6.17 3.93
CA MET A 239 -1.95 7.07 3.18
C MET A 239 -1.26 7.81 2.03
N ASN A 240 -0.12 7.29 1.54
CA ASN A 240 0.59 7.85 0.40
C ASN A 240 -0.31 7.84 -0.84
N ASN A 241 -0.77 9.02 -1.27
CA ASN A 241 -1.68 9.19 -2.40
C ASN A 241 -1.28 10.26 -3.44
N PRO A 242 0.01 10.59 -3.68
CA PRO A 242 0.37 11.50 -4.76
C PRO A 242 -0.03 10.91 -6.12
N TRP A 243 0.05 11.71 -7.18
CA TRP A 243 -0.27 11.24 -8.53
C TRP A 243 0.53 9.98 -8.89
N PHE A 244 -0.17 8.92 -9.31
CA PHE A 244 0.48 7.68 -9.69
C PHE A 244 1.09 7.84 -11.08
N ARG A 245 2.39 7.55 -11.21
CA ARG A 245 3.18 7.77 -12.43
C ARG A 245 3.76 6.46 -12.95
N VAL A 246 3.56 6.19 -14.23
CA VAL A 246 4.21 5.11 -14.98
C VAL A 246 5.13 5.75 -16.01
N THR A 247 6.42 5.42 -16.01
CA THR A 247 7.37 5.94 -17.01
C THR A 247 7.29 5.15 -18.31
N ILE A 248 7.62 5.80 -19.42
CA ILE A 248 7.69 5.19 -20.75
C ILE A 248 9.15 5.19 -21.20
N VAL A 249 9.72 3.99 -21.28
CA VAL A 249 11.08 3.76 -21.79
C VAL A 249 11.01 3.41 -23.27
N LYS A 250 11.61 4.27 -24.10
CA LYS A 250 11.69 4.08 -25.55
C LYS A 250 12.90 3.21 -25.87
N THR A 251 12.69 2.01 -26.43
CA THR A 251 13.78 1.12 -26.86
C THR A 251 13.89 1.19 -28.39
N GLY A 252 14.82 2.03 -28.87
CA GLY A 252 14.92 2.38 -30.28
C GLY A 252 13.64 3.08 -30.79
N ASN A 253 13.36 2.94 -32.09
CA ASN A 253 12.15 3.50 -32.73
C ASN A 253 11.02 2.46 -32.86
N GLN A 254 11.09 1.34 -32.15
CA GLN A 254 10.23 0.17 -32.40
C GLN A 254 9.33 -0.20 -31.22
N THR A 255 9.75 0.01 -29.98
CA THR A 255 8.96 -0.43 -28.82
C THR A 255 8.94 0.58 -27.68
N LEU A 256 7.85 0.59 -26.94
CA LEU A 256 7.71 1.27 -25.65
C LEU A 256 7.67 0.22 -24.54
N ARG A 257 8.44 0.41 -23.46
CA ARG A 257 8.34 -0.38 -22.24
C ARG A 257 7.86 0.50 -21.09
N PHE A 258 6.95 -0.01 -20.28
CA PHE A 258 6.34 0.77 -19.19
C PHE A 258 6.90 0.36 -17.83
N GLU A 259 7.21 1.32 -16.97
CA GLU A 259 7.72 1.02 -15.63
C GLU A 259 6.84 1.68 -14.57
N HIS A 260 6.33 0.87 -13.65
CA HIS A 260 5.62 1.34 -12.45
C HIS A 260 6.58 1.92 -11.41
N PRO A 261 6.08 2.69 -10.41
CA PRO A 261 6.92 3.30 -9.38
C PRO A 261 7.84 2.31 -8.67
N THR A 262 7.28 1.19 -8.25
CA THR A 262 7.96 0.08 -7.57
C THR A 262 7.54 -1.23 -8.22
N SER A 263 8.31 -2.30 -7.95
CA SER A 263 7.98 -3.67 -8.37
C SER A 263 8.02 -4.59 -7.16
N LEU A 264 7.12 -5.58 -7.13
CA LEU A 264 7.17 -6.66 -6.14
C LEU A 264 8.05 -7.83 -6.60
N MET A 265 8.52 -7.82 -7.85
CA MET A 265 9.37 -8.87 -8.41
C MET A 265 10.84 -8.47 -8.31
N SER A 266 11.60 -9.30 -7.59
CA SER A 266 13.05 -9.20 -7.51
C SER A 266 13.70 -9.19 -8.91
N GLY A 267 14.70 -8.32 -9.09
CA GLY A 267 15.43 -8.16 -10.35
C GLY A 267 14.82 -7.18 -11.36
N ASN A 268 13.57 -6.74 -11.18
CA ASN A 268 12.90 -5.79 -12.07
C ASN A 268 12.55 -4.49 -11.34
N PRO A 269 13.52 -3.57 -11.16
CA PRO A 269 13.30 -2.38 -10.34
C PRO A 269 12.29 -1.42 -10.98
N GLY A 270 11.45 -0.84 -10.13
CA GLY A 270 10.58 0.29 -10.49
C GLY A 270 11.38 1.54 -10.90
N TRP A 271 10.70 2.53 -11.48
CA TRP A 271 11.38 3.76 -11.87
C TRP A 271 11.89 4.55 -10.64
N MET A 272 11.22 4.45 -9.47
CA MET A 272 11.66 5.15 -8.25
C MET A 272 13.02 4.63 -7.77
N GLU A 273 13.23 3.31 -7.80
CA GLU A 273 14.49 2.68 -7.42
C GLU A 273 15.63 3.12 -8.36
N LYS A 274 15.36 3.21 -9.66
CA LYS A 274 16.33 3.70 -10.66
C LYS A 274 16.71 5.15 -10.42
N VAL A 275 15.74 6.00 -10.10
CA VAL A 275 15.97 7.40 -9.75
C VAL A 275 16.80 7.51 -8.47
N LYS A 276 16.46 6.78 -7.40
CA LYS A 276 17.23 6.77 -6.15
C LYS A 276 18.67 6.31 -6.40
N LYS A 277 18.87 5.25 -7.19
CA LYS A 277 20.21 4.74 -7.57
C LYS A 277 21.01 5.74 -8.42
N ALA A 278 20.34 6.58 -9.21
CA ALA A 278 20.96 7.65 -9.97
C ALA A 278 21.22 8.93 -9.12
N GLY A 279 20.87 8.92 -7.83
CA GLY A 279 21.03 10.07 -6.93
C GLY A 279 19.93 11.13 -7.06
N GLY A 280 18.80 10.82 -7.70
CA GLY A 280 17.68 11.74 -7.83
C GLY A 280 16.83 11.84 -6.56
N ASP A 281 16.30 13.05 -6.30
CA ASP A 281 15.43 13.33 -5.15
C ASP A 281 13.94 13.15 -5.51
N LEU A 282 13.34 12.06 -5.02
CA LEU A 282 11.92 11.76 -5.26
C LEU A 282 10.96 12.77 -4.62
N LEU A 283 11.42 13.59 -3.67
CA LEU A 283 10.61 14.59 -2.97
C LEU A 283 10.67 15.98 -3.62
N ASN A 284 11.44 16.16 -4.70
CA ASN A 284 11.62 17.44 -5.38
C ASN A 284 10.39 17.95 -6.16
N GLY A 285 9.22 17.34 -5.99
CA GLY A 285 7.98 17.67 -6.71
C GLY A 285 8.02 17.37 -8.22
N ARG A 286 9.09 16.74 -8.72
CA ARG A 286 9.30 16.37 -10.14
C ARG A 286 9.87 14.95 -10.28
N TRP A 287 9.52 14.07 -9.34
CA TRP A 287 9.86 12.64 -9.38
C TRP A 287 11.37 12.35 -9.54
N GLY A 288 12.23 13.21 -8.99
CA GLY A 288 13.69 13.11 -9.09
C GLY A 288 14.30 13.52 -10.42
N GLU A 289 13.54 14.16 -11.31
CA GLU A 289 14.08 14.80 -12.50
C GLU A 289 15.02 15.94 -12.09
N ILE A 290 16.24 15.94 -12.64
CA ILE A 290 17.30 16.92 -12.35
C ILE A 290 17.20 18.05 -13.38
N SER A 291 16.97 19.27 -12.91
CA SER A 291 16.97 20.49 -13.72
C SER A 291 18.31 21.22 -13.64
N SER A 292 18.53 22.21 -14.52
CA SER A 292 19.73 23.06 -14.49
C SER A 292 19.94 23.81 -13.16
N GLU A 293 18.86 24.04 -12.41
CA GLU A 293 18.89 24.69 -11.10
C GLU A 293 19.37 23.74 -9.99
N ASP A 294 19.19 22.43 -10.17
CA ASP A 294 19.57 21.40 -9.19
C ASP A 294 21.09 21.10 -9.23
N ILE A 295 21.79 21.52 -10.30
CA ILE A 295 23.25 21.35 -10.49
C ILE A 295 24.05 22.09 -9.40
N HIS A 296 23.44 23.06 -8.71
CA HIS A 296 24.06 23.82 -7.63
C HIS A 296 23.90 23.20 -6.24
N GLN A 297 23.06 22.17 -6.09
CA GLN A 297 22.98 21.40 -4.85
C GLN A 297 23.96 20.23 -4.94
N PRO A 298 24.76 19.96 -3.89
CA PRO A 298 25.62 18.80 -3.89
C PRO A 298 24.74 17.54 -4.04
N PRO A 299 25.12 16.57 -4.90
CA PRO A 299 24.36 15.35 -5.06
C PRO A 299 24.18 14.69 -3.69
N THR A 300 22.98 14.18 -3.42
CA THR A 300 22.74 13.32 -2.26
C THR A 300 23.80 12.22 -2.31
N PRO A 301 24.60 12.03 -1.24
CA PRO A 301 25.62 11.00 -1.24
C PRO A 301 24.96 9.67 -1.61
N PRO A 302 25.62 8.83 -2.44
CA PRO A 302 25.07 7.52 -2.76
C PRO A 302 24.78 6.80 -1.44
N LEU A 303 23.61 6.16 -1.35
CA LEU A 303 23.31 5.28 -0.24
C LEU A 303 24.48 4.31 -0.11
N GLU A 304 25.16 4.33 1.03
CA GLU A 304 26.12 3.28 1.35
C GLU A 304 25.34 1.97 1.29
N GLU A 305 25.76 1.05 0.41
CA GLU A 305 25.28 -0.33 0.49
C GLU A 305 25.66 -0.83 1.87
N VAL A 306 24.69 -0.85 2.78
CA VAL A 306 24.88 -1.41 4.11
C VAL A 306 25.15 -2.89 3.90
N ASN A 307 26.43 -3.25 3.96
CA ASN A 307 26.81 -4.64 3.97
C ASN A 307 26.35 -5.23 5.29
N MET A 308 25.20 -5.89 5.26
CA MET A 308 24.61 -6.58 6.42
C MET A 308 25.41 -7.85 6.79
N ALA A 309 26.39 -8.24 5.96
CA ALA A 309 27.26 -9.37 6.21
C ALA A 309 28.32 -9.03 7.26
N ASN A 310 28.42 -9.85 8.30
CA ASN A 310 29.45 -9.68 9.31
C ASN A 310 30.75 -10.32 8.81
N SER A 311 31.74 -9.49 8.48
CA SER A 311 33.05 -9.93 7.97
C SER A 311 33.82 -10.88 8.89
N ASP A 312 33.46 -10.95 10.17
CA ASP A 312 34.07 -11.86 11.14
C ASP A 312 33.47 -13.27 11.12
N VAL A 313 32.30 -13.46 10.48
CA VAL A 313 31.63 -14.76 10.37
C VAL A 313 32.24 -15.56 9.21
N LYS A 314 32.99 -16.61 9.56
CA LYS A 314 33.66 -17.50 8.59
C LYS A 314 32.98 -18.86 8.42
N ARG A 315 31.86 -19.09 9.12
CA ARG A 315 31.15 -20.37 9.07
C ARG A 315 30.39 -20.47 7.75
N ILE A 316 30.63 -21.56 7.02
CA ILE A 316 29.93 -21.88 5.78
C ILE A 316 28.97 -23.01 6.07
N PHE A 317 27.70 -22.85 5.68
CA PHE A 317 26.71 -23.91 5.68
C PHE A 317 26.67 -24.57 4.30
N THR A 318 26.57 -25.89 4.24
CA THR A 318 26.07 -26.56 3.03
C THR A 318 24.55 -26.48 2.98
N ILE A 319 23.95 -26.64 1.79
CA ILE A 319 22.49 -26.63 1.66
C ILE A 319 21.83 -27.76 2.47
N ASP A 320 22.47 -28.93 2.52
CA ASP A 320 21.98 -30.07 3.30
C ASP A 320 22.06 -29.78 4.80
N GLU A 321 23.17 -29.21 5.28
CA GLU A 321 23.34 -28.81 6.69
C GLU A 321 22.31 -27.75 7.09
N PHE A 322 22.08 -26.76 6.23
CA PHE A 322 21.11 -25.70 6.45
C PHE A 322 19.69 -26.26 6.58
N ASN A 323 19.29 -27.14 5.67
CA ASN A 323 17.96 -27.77 5.69
C ASN A 323 17.77 -28.71 6.87
N GLU A 324 18.79 -29.49 7.26
CA GLU A 324 18.71 -30.41 8.39
C GLU A 324 18.67 -29.69 9.75
N GLN A 325 19.42 -28.59 9.90
CA GLN A 325 19.51 -27.86 11.16
C GLN A 325 18.40 -26.82 11.36
N SER A 326 17.70 -26.44 10.29
CA SER A 326 16.60 -25.49 10.36
C SER A 326 15.28 -26.18 10.71
N SER A 327 14.53 -25.60 11.63
CA SER A 327 13.22 -26.12 12.04
C SER A 327 12.34 -25.01 12.58
N GLN A 328 11.07 -25.31 12.82
CA GLN A 328 10.14 -24.36 13.44
C GLN A 328 10.56 -23.91 14.86
N ALA A 329 11.33 -24.74 15.58
CA ALA A 329 11.86 -24.40 16.92
C ALA A 329 13.22 -23.68 16.85
N ARG A 330 13.94 -23.82 15.72
CA ARG A 330 15.23 -23.18 15.44
C ARG A 330 15.25 -22.74 13.98
N PRO A 331 14.57 -21.62 13.63
CA PRO A 331 14.45 -21.22 12.24
C PRO A 331 15.78 -20.60 11.78
N LEU A 332 16.48 -21.31 10.91
CA LEU A 332 17.60 -20.76 10.15
C LEU A 332 17.07 -20.25 8.81
N PHE A 333 17.48 -19.05 8.40
CA PHE A 333 17.09 -18.44 7.13
C PHE A 333 18.26 -17.66 6.53
N VAL A 334 18.25 -17.46 5.21
CA VAL A 334 19.30 -16.71 4.51
C VAL A 334 18.88 -15.25 4.31
N VAL A 335 19.78 -14.30 4.55
CA VAL A 335 19.64 -12.90 4.13
C VAL A 335 20.93 -12.45 3.48
N ALA A 336 20.86 -11.99 2.23
CA ALA A 336 21.99 -11.53 1.43
C ALA A 336 23.19 -12.52 1.40
N GLY A 337 22.89 -13.83 1.44
CA GLY A 337 23.90 -14.90 1.41
C GLY A 337 24.46 -15.33 2.77
N GLU A 338 24.06 -14.70 3.88
CA GLU A 338 24.40 -15.15 5.24
C GLU A 338 23.26 -15.93 5.90
N VAL A 339 23.61 -16.95 6.70
CA VAL A 339 22.63 -17.74 7.47
C VAL A 339 22.44 -17.13 8.85
N TYR A 340 21.21 -16.71 9.15
CA TYR A 340 20.81 -16.16 10.44
C TYR A 340 20.06 -17.21 11.27
N ASP A 341 20.30 -17.22 12.59
CA ASP A 341 19.56 -18.04 13.55
C ASP A 341 18.48 -17.17 14.23
N GLY A 342 17.23 -17.34 13.80
CA GLY A 342 16.09 -16.57 14.27
C GLY A 342 15.58 -16.95 15.66
N THR A 343 16.16 -17.97 16.30
CA THR A 343 15.62 -18.53 17.55
C THR A 343 15.48 -17.49 18.66
N GLY A 344 16.47 -16.61 18.79
CA GLY A 344 16.48 -15.54 19.80
C GLY A 344 15.35 -14.53 19.63
N TYR A 345 14.80 -14.40 18.43
CA TYR A 345 13.83 -13.38 18.07
C TYR A 345 12.39 -13.91 18.01
N LEU A 346 12.17 -15.22 18.15
CA LEU A 346 10.83 -15.83 18.09
C LEU A 346 9.82 -15.18 19.06
N LYS A 347 10.29 -14.71 20.23
CA LYS A 347 9.43 -14.07 21.24
C LYS A 347 9.22 -12.58 20.99
N ASP A 348 10.24 -11.91 20.48
CA ASP A 348 10.31 -10.45 20.46
C ASP A 348 10.07 -9.86 19.06
N HIS A 349 9.91 -10.70 18.04
CA HIS A 349 9.65 -10.24 16.68
C HIS A 349 8.28 -9.55 16.58
N PRO A 350 8.18 -8.32 16.04
CA PRO A 350 6.95 -7.51 16.02
C PRO A 350 5.78 -8.18 15.29
N GLY A 351 6.05 -8.99 14.26
CA GLY A 351 5.05 -9.80 13.54
C GLY A 351 4.66 -11.11 14.23
N GLY A 352 5.26 -11.41 15.39
CA GLY A 352 5.14 -12.68 16.10
C GLY A 352 6.08 -13.77 15.56
N ALA A 353 6.18 -14.88 16.31
CA ALA A 353 7.04 -16.03 15.99
C ALA A 353 6.80 -16.60 14.58
N GLN A 354 5.53 -16.57 14.13
CA GLN A 354 5.10 -17.12 12.84
C GLN A 354 5.79 -16.45 11.64
N SER A 355 6.11 -15.14 11.73
CA SER A 355 6.79 -14.42 10.65
C SER A 355 8.20 -14.97 10.38
N ILE A 356 8.94 -15.33 11.44
CA ILE A 356 10.28 -15.92 11.32
C ILE A 356 10.18 -17.39 10.93
N GLN A 357 9.23 -18.10 11.54
CA GLN A 357 8.96 -19.51 11.28
C GLN A 357 8.55 -19.83 9.84
N ALA A 358 7.87 -18.88 9.18
CA ALA A 358 7.43 -19.03 7.80
C ALA A 358 8.58 -19.10 6.79
N VAL A 359 9.72 -18.49 7.11
CA VAL A 359 10.92 -18.45 6.26
C VAL A 359 12.02 -19.41 6.73
N ALA A 360 11.69 -20.35 7.62
CA ALA A 360 12.64 -21.35 8.07
C ALA A 360 13.08 -22.24 6.88
N ALA A 361 14.38 -22.42 6.74
CA ALA A 361 15.03 -23.18 5.67
C ALA A 361 14.83 -22.55 4.27
N SER A 362 14.58 -21.24 4.20
CA SER A 362 14.49 -20.51 2.94
C SER A 362 15.42 -19.30 2.91
N ASP A 363 15.56 -18.75 1.70
CA ASP A 363 16.12 -17.42 1.52
C ASP A 363 15.02 -16.40 1.80
N ALA A 364 15.27 -15.53 2.78
CA ALA A 364 14.37 -14.47 3.25
C ALA A 364 14.87 -13.08 2.85
N THR A 365 15.85 -13.00 1.94
CA THR A 365 16.49 -11.74 1.54
C THR A 365 15.45 -10.75 1.01
N GLU A 366 14.50 -11.21 0.21
CA GLU A 366 13.49 -10.35 -0.40
C GLU A 366 12.54 -9.76 0.65
N GLU A 367 12.01 -10.60 1.54
CA GLU A 367 11.13 -10.17 2.63
C GLU A 367 11.86 -9.22 3.58
N PHE A 368 13.13 -9.49 3.87
CA PHE A 368 13.93 -8.69 4.79
C PHE A 368 14.29 -7.32 4.18
N ILE A 369 14.72 -7.27 2.92
CA ILE A 369 15.03 -6.01 2.22
C ILE A 369 13.76 -5.18 1.99
N ALA A 370 12.64 -5.81 1.67
CA ALA A 370 11.37 -5.10 1.48
C ALA A 370 10.96 -4.32 2.76
N ILE A 371 11.22 -4.89 3.94
CA ILE A 371 10.98 -4.23 5.23
C ILE A 371 11.99 -3.10 5.48
N LEU A 372 13.29 -3.32 5.26
CA LEU A 372 14.32 -2.27 5.45
C LEU A 372 14.16 -1.07 4.52
N SER A 373 13.75 -1.30 3.27
CA SER A 373 13.51 -0.26 2.27
C SER A 373 12.32 0.64 2.62
N SER A 374 11.47 0.21 3.56
CA SER A 374 10.37 1.01 4.11
C SER A 374 10.78 1.84 5.35
N MET A 375 11.96 1.57 5.91
CA MET A 375 12.51 2.23 7.11
C MET A 375 13.72 3.15 6.82
N THR A 376 14.11 3.32 5.55
CA THR A 376 15.20 4.19 5.08
C THR A 376 14.81 4.95 3.82
#